data_AF-A0A9D5T5E1-F1
#
_entry.id   AF-A0A9D5T5E1-F1
#
_cell.length_a   1.000
_cell.length_b   1.000
_cell.length_c   1.000
_cell.angle_alpha   90.00
_cell.angle_beta   90.00
_cell.angle_gamma   90.00
#
_symmetry.space_group_name_H-M   'P 1'
#
loop_
_entity.id
_entity.type
_entity.pdbx_description
1 polymer ?
#
loop_
_entity_poly.entity_id
_entity_poly.type
_entity_poly.pdbx_seq_one_letter_code
_entity_poly.pdbx_strand_id
1 'polypeptide(L)'
;MVKNLYISALLDVYGNFLNDKAKALTECYYNEDLSLSEIAENEGITRQGVRDQIKRAEVQLLELEEKCGYCKKFLELKELSAKYSSGDGTAIKNIISIINNL
;
A
#
# COMPACT_ATOMS: atom_id res chain seq x y z
N MET A 1 -11.53 2.50 -13.58
CA MET A 1 -10.16 2.08 -13.19
C MET A 1 -10.36 0.94 -12.22
N VAL A 2 -9.74 -0.21 -12.45
CA VAL A 2 -9.87 -1.35 -11.53
C VAL A 2 -9.00 -1.05 -10.32
N LYS A 3 -9.57 -1.06 -9.11
CA LYS A 3 -8.81 -0.85 -7.87
C LYS A 3 -7.91 -2.07 -7.65
N ASN A 4 -6.60 -1.83 -7.56
CA ASN A 4 -5.68 -2.85 -7.06
C ASN A 4 -5.57 -2.67 -5.53
N LEU A 5 -6.23 -3.53 -4.77
CA LEU A 5 -6.23 -3.44 -3.30
C LEU A 5 -4.83 -3.54 -2.68
N TYR A 6 -3.85 -4.07 -3.43
CA TYR A 6 -2.45 -4.07 -3.00
C TYR A 6 -1.90 -2.66 -2.81
N ILE A 7 -2.42 -1.65 -3.52
CA ILE A 7 -2.00 -0.25 -3.36
C ILE A 7 -2.27 0.27 -1.96
N SER A 8 -3.36 -0.16 -1.30
CA SER A 8 -3.65 0.21 0.08
C SER A 8 -2.56 -0.29 1.03
N ALA A 9 -2.13 -1.55 0.88
CA ALA A 9 -1.00 -2.09 1.65
C ALA A 9 0.33 -1.37 1.33
N LEU A 10 0.54 -0.99 0.07
CA LEU A 10 1.72 -0.22 -0.32
C LEU A 10 1.71 1.20 0.24
N LEU A 11 0.55 1.84 0.42
CA LEU A 11 0.45 3.13 1.09
C LEU A 11 0.91 3.06 2.56
N ASP A 12 0.56 1.99 3.27
CA ASP A 12 0.99 1.80 4.66
C ASP A 12 2.52 1.73 4.78
N VAL A 13 3.18 1.11 3.79
CA VAL A 13 4.64 0.85 3.82
C VAL A 13 5.44 1.99 3.18
N TYR A 14 4.95 2.54 2.06
CA TYR A 14 5.69 3.48 1.22
C TYR A 14 5.00 4.84 1.04
N GLY A 15 3.82 5.06 1.62
CA GLY A 15 3.04 6.29 1.40
C GLY A 15 3.81 7.56 1.75
N ASN A 16 4.72 7.51 2.73
CA ASN A 16 5.55 8.66 3.12
C ASN A 16 6.64 9.03 2.09
N PHE A 17 6.85 8.24 1.04
CA PHE A 17 7.74 8.58 -0.09
C PHE A 17 7.01 9.33 -1.21
N LEU A 18 5.68 9.38 -1.16
CA LEU A 18 4.89 10.21 -2.04
C LEU A 18 4.91 11.66 -1.53
N ASN A 19 4.66 12.61 -2.43
CA ASN A 19 4.31 13.95 -1.96
C ASN A 19 2.95 13.92 -1.25
N ASP A 20 2.75 14.84 -0.29
CA ASP A 20 1.57 14.85 0.59
C ASP A 20 0.25 14.85 -0.20
N LYS A 21 0.20 15.61 -1.31
CA LYS A 21 -0.99 15.68 -2.16
C LYS A 21 -1.29 14.34 -2.84
N ALA A 22 -0.29 13.70 -3.44
CA ALA A 22 -0.44 12.41 -4.10
C ALA A 22 -0.81 11.32 -3.09
N LYS A 23 -0.21 11.35 -1.90
CA LYS A 23 -0.58 10.45 -0.79
C LYS A 23 -2.06 10.62 -0.42
N ALA A 24 -2.48 11.83 -0.08
CA ALA A 24 -3.86 12.12 0.33
C ALA A 24 -4.90 11.72 -0.74
N LEU A 25 -4.66 12.07 -2.01
CA LEU A 25 -5.56 11.69 -3.11
C LEU A 25 -5.66 10.16 -3.28
N THR A 26 -4.55 9.46 -3.07
CA THR A 26 -4.50 7.99 -3.19
C THR A 26 -5.18 7.33 -1.99
N GLU A 27 -5.03 7.87 -0.78
CA GLU A 27 -5.72 7.43 0.44
C GLU A 27 -7.24 7.63 0.31
N CYS A 28 -7.71 8.80 -0.14
CA CYS A 28 -9.13 9.04 -0.41
C CYS A 28 -9.70 7.99 -1.38
N TYR A 29 -8.96 7.63 -2.42
CA TYR A 29 -9.44 6.67 -3.42
C TYR A 29 -9.40 5.21 -2.94
N TYR A 30 -8.34 4.80 -2.24
CA TYR A 30 -8.12 3.39 -1.87
C TYR A 30 -8.62 3.03 -0.47
N ASN A 31 -8.57 3.95 0.49
CA ASN A 31 -8.88 3.70 1.90
C ASN A 31 -10.24 4.28 2.32
N GLU A 32 -10.65 5.41 1.73
CA GLU A 32 -11.93 6.07 2.03
C GLU A 32 -13.03 5.75 1.00
N ASP A 33 -12.70 4.93 0.00
CA ASP A 33 -13.60 4.53 -1.09
C ASP A 33 -14.22 5.67 -1.93
N LEU A 34 -13.67 6.89 -1.85
CA LEU A 34 -14.13 8.01 -2.67
C LEU A 34 -13.88 7.76 -4.16
N SER A 35 -14.82 8.20 -4.98
CA SER A 35 -14.69 8.21 -6.44
C SER A 35 -13.79 9.35 -6.90
N LEU A 36 -13.21 9.21 -8.10
CA LEU A 36 -12.39 10.28 -8.71
C LEU A 36 -13.15 11.60 -8.89
N SER A 37 -14.49 11.55 -8.98
CA SER A 37 -15.32 12.75 -9.10
C SER A 37 -15.50 13.43 -7.75
N GLU A 38 -15.78 12.67 -6.69
CA GLU A 38 -15.90 13.22 -5.32
C GLU A 38 -14.57 13.84 -4.86
N ILE A 39 -13.45 13.17 -5.14
CA ILE A 39 -12.12 13.73 -4.83
C ILE A 39 -11.86 15.01 -5.63
N ALA A 40 -12.23 15.03 -6.92
CA ALA A 40 -12.04 16.21 -7.77
C ALA A 40 -12.83 17.42 -7.29
N GLU A 41 -14.07 17.19 -6.85
CA GLU A 41 -14.95 18.22 -6.27
C GLU A 41 -14.36 18.76 -4.95
N ASN A 42 -13.95 17.89 -4.04
CA ASN A 42 -13.34 18.27 -2.76
C ASN A 42 -12.05 19.09 -2.93
N GLU A 43 -11.25 18.73 -3.93
CA GLU A 43 -9.92 19.31 -4.15
C GLU A 43 -9.92 20.50 -5.12
N GLY A 44 -11.06 20.83 -5.73
CA GLY A 44 -11.19 21.90 -6.71
C GLY A 44 -10.35 21.68 -7.97
N ILE A 45 -10.10 20.42 -8.37
CA ILE A 45 -9.32 20.07 -9.56
C ILE A 45 -10.15 19.21 -10.52
N THR A 46 -9.62 18.94 -11.72
CA THR A 46 -10.33 18.09 -12.67
C THR A 46 -10.24 16.61 -12.27
N ARG A 47 -11.29 15.84 -12.59
CA ARG A 47 -11.29 14.37 -12.44
C ARG A 47 -10.10 13.71 -13.14
N GLN A 48 -9.68 14.26 -14.29
CA GLN A 48 -8.49 13.77 -15.00
C GLN A 48 -7.21 14.06 -14.21
N GLY A 49 -7.09 15.26 -13.61
CA GLY A 49 -5.97 15.61 -12.74
C GLY A 49 -5.87 14.74 -11.49
N VAL A 50 -7.00 14.34 -10.88
CA VAL A 50 -7.01 13.34 -9.79
C VAL A 50 -6.48 12.00 -10.29
N ARG A 51 -7.03 11.50 -11.41
CA ARG A 51 -6.63 10.21 -12.00
C ARG A 51 -5.12 10.16 -12.28
N ASP A 52 -4.57 11.22 -12.88
CA ASP A 52 -3.16 11.26 -13.28
C ASP A 52 -2.21 11.36 -12.08
N GLN A 53 -2.65 11.98 -10.97
CA GLN A 53 -1.89 11.98 -9.72
C GLN A 53 -1.89 10.60 -9.06
N ILE A 54 -3.06 9.98 -8.92
CA ILE A 54 -3.18 8.63 -8.35
C ILE A 54 -2.39 7.62 -9.19
N LYS A 55 -2.49 7.67 -10.52
CA LYS A 55 -1.76 6.72 -11.38
C LYS A 55 -0.24 6.86 -11.24
N ARG A 56 0.28 8.08 -11.08
CA ARG A 56 1.71 8.31 -10.81
C ARG A 56 2.11 7.79 -9.43
N ALA A 57 1.29 8.00 -8.41
CA ALA A 57 1.51 7.45 -7.08
C ALA A 57 1.56 5.91 -7.11
N GLU A 58 0.62 5.25 -7.79
CA GLU A 58 0.62 3.80 -7.96
C GLU A 58 1.91 3.27 -8.57
N VAL A 59 2.39 3.91 -9.65
CA VAL A 59 3.66 3.52 -10.30
C VAL A 59 4.81 3.64 -9.33
N GLN A 60 4.94 4.77 -8.62
CA GLN A 60 6.01 5.00 -7.66
C GLN A 60 5.99 3.97 -6.51
N LEU A 61 4.80 3.67 -5.97
CA LEU A 61 4.63 2.66 -4.92
C LEU A 61 5.04 1.25 -5.40
N LEU A 62 4.66 0.89 -6.62
CA LEU A 62 5.01 -0.41 -7.22
C LEU A 62 6.50 -0.52 -7.50
N GLU A 63 7.14 0.55 -7.98
CA GLU A 63 8.60 0.59 -8.22
C GLU A 63 9.40 0.48 -6.91
N LEU A 64 8.92 1.11 -5.82
CA LEU A 64 9.52 0.95 -4.50
C LEU A 64 9.41 -0.49 -4.02
N GLU A 65 8.25 -1.12 -4.22
CA GLU A 65 8.08 -2.53 -3.86
C GLU A 65 8.92 -3.47 -4.71
N GLU A 66 9.06 -3.22 -6.01
CA GLU A 66 9.92 -4.02 -6.88
C GLU A 66 11.38 -4.00 -6.41
N LYS A 67 11.85 -2.84 -5.94
CA LYS A 67 13.23 -2.66 -5.46
C LYS A 67 13.46 -3.18 -4.04
N CYS A 68 12.49 -2.99 -3.15
CA CYS A 68 12.67 -3.23 -1.72
C CYS A 68 11.97 -4.50 -1.22
N GLY A 69 10.81 -4.84 -1.78
CA GLY A 69 10.02 -6.02 -1.41
C GLY A 69 9.50 -6.02 0.04
N TYR A 70 9.47 -4.87 0.72
CA TYR A 70 9.12 -4.80 2.13
C TYR A 70 7.63 -5.02 2.39
N CYS A 71 6.75 -4.63 1.47
CA CYS A 71 5.31 -4.82 1.67
C CYS A 71 4.97 -6.31 1.66
N LYS A 72 5.50 -7.08 0.69
CA LYS A 72 5.32 -8.53 0.66
C LYS A 72 5.84 -9.20 1.95
N LYS A 73 7.06 -8.87 2.38
CA LYS A 73 7.65 -9.41 3.61
C LYS A 73 6.81 -9.05 4.85
N PHE A 74 6.31 -7.82 4.91
CA PHE A 74 5.45 -7.36 6.00
C PHE A 74 4.13 -8.14 6.09
N LEU A 75 3.46 -8.37 4.95
CA LEU A 75 2.22 -9.15 4.90
C LEU A 75 2.47 -10.62 5.30
N GLU A 76 3.59 -11.20 4.86
CA GLU A 76 4.00 -12.56 5.24
C GLU A 76 4.25 -12.67 6.75
N LEU A 77 4.96 -11.70 7.34
CA LEU A 77 5.17 -11.65 8.79
C LEU A 77 3.85 -11.52 9.56
N LYS A 78 2.90 -10.72 9.06
CA LYS A 78 1.57 -10.57 9.65
C LYS A 78 0.82 -11.90 9.64
N GLU A 79 0.84 -12.63 8.53
CA GLU A 79 0.21 -13.95 8.43
C GLU A 79 0.87 -14.98 9.36
N LEU A 80 2.21 -15.04 9.40
CA LEU A 80 2.94 -15.94 10.28
C LEU A 80 2.69 -15.64 11.77
N SER A 81 2.59 -14.37 12.15
CA SER A 81 2.28 -13.98 13.53
C SER A 81 0.88 -14.46 13.96
N ALA A 82 -0.10 -14.45 13.05
CA ALA A 82 -1.44 -14.98 13.29
C ALA A 82 -1.44 -16.51 13.43
N LYS A 83 -0.65 -17.22 12.61
CA LYS A 83 -0.46 -18.67 12.70
C LYS A 83 0.21 -19.08 14.01
N TYR A 84 1.24 -18.35 14.42
CA TYR A 84 1.87 -18.57 15.72
C TYR A 84 0.87 -18.41 16.87
N SER A 85 0.06 -17.35 16.85
CA SER A 85 -0.99 -17.12 17.85
C SER A 85 -2.02 -18.26 17.89
N SER A 86 -2.17 -19.01 16.79
CA SER A 86 -3.02 -20.19 16.66
C SER A 86 -2.34 -21.50 17.09
N GLY A 87 -1.10 -21.44 17.59
CA GLY A 87 -0.36 -22.60 18.11
C GLY A 87 0.62 -23.27 17.14
N ASP A 88 0.86 -22.70 15.95
CA ASP A 88 1.83 -23.25 14.99
C ASP A 88 3.27 -22.87 15.37
N GLY A 89 4.00 -23.82 15.97
CA GLY A 89 5.40 -23.65 16.36
C GLY A 89 6.39 -23.49 15.19
N THR A 90 6.00 -23.81 13.95
CA THR A 90 6.87 -23.61 12.78
C THR A 90 6.92 -22.14 12.34
N ALA A 91 5.89 -21.36 12.69
CA ALA A 91 5.80 -19.94 12.34
C ALA A 91 6.96 -19.10 12.90
N ILE A 92 7.42 -19.38 14.13
CA ILE A 92 8.58 -18.68 14.73
C ILE A 92 9.84 -18.86 13.87
N LYS A 93 10.09 -20.08 13.38
CA LYS A 93 11.29 -20.38 12.58
C LYS A 93 11.28 -19.59 11.27
N ASN A 94 10.11 -19.49 10.64
CA ASN A 94 9.94 -18.74 9.39
C ASN A 94 10.09 -17.24 9.61
N ILE A 95 9.53 -16.69 10.70
CA ILE A 95 9.69 -15.28 11.08
C ILE A 95 11.18 -14.93 11.27
N ILE A 96 11.91 -15.74 12.04
CA ILE A 96 13.36 -15.54 12.25
C ILE A 96 14.12 -15.56 10.92
N SER A 97 13.78 -16.49 10.02
CA SER A 97 14.40 -16.57 8.69
C SER A 97 14.17 -15.29 7.89
N ILE A 98 12.94 -14.77 7.85
CA ILE A 98 12.63 -13.53 7.12
C ILE A 98 13.42 -12.36 7.68
N ILE A 99 13.44 -12.20 9.02
CA ILE A 99 14.17 -11.11 9.68
C ILE A 99 15.67 -11.14 9.39
N ASN A 100 16.27 -12.33 9.37
CA ASN A 100 17.70 -12.49 9.07
C ASN A 100 18.05 -12.21 7.59
N ASN A 101 17.06 -12.17 6.70
CA ASN A 101 17.22 -11.89 5.27
C ASN A 101 16.63 -10.51 4.87
N LEU A 102 16.41 -9.63 5.84
CA LEU A 102 16.13 -8.20 5.63
C LEU A 102 17.43 -7.42 5.54
#